data_AF-A0A7C3J8I2-F1
#
_entry.id   AF-A0A7C3J8I2-F1
#
_cell.length_a   1.000
_cell.length_b   1.000
_cell.length_c   1.000
_cell.angle_alpha   90.00
_cell.angle_beta   90.00
_cell.angle_gamma   90.00
#
_symmetry.space_group_name_H-M   'P 1'
#
loop_
_entity.id
_entity.type
_entity.pdbx_description
1 polymer ?
#
loop_
_entity_poly.entity_id
_entity_poly.type
_entity_poly.pdbx_seq_one_letter_code
_entity_poly.pdbx_strand_id
1 'polypeptide(L)'
;MRRYKIQYPASAYTFPREAYIHQVSFDEEYIQVELTDGRKLFIPLWWVPTLYNAPPEEREKYEINQSRTMIIWDPAKCSINDELRIADYLGPYEKF
;
A
#
# COMPACT_ATOMS: atom_id res chain seq x y z
N MET A 1 33.90 19.90 -3.18
CA MET A 1 33.06 18.77 -2.73
C MET A 1 33.92 17.52 -2.64
N ARG A 2 34.09 16.92 -1.45
CA ARG A 2 34.83 15.65 -1.33
C ARG A 2 33.90 14.50 -1.73
N ARG A 3 34.36 13.62 -2.63
CA ARG A 3 33.65 12.39 -3.01
C ARG A 3 34.29 11.21 -2.28
N TYR A 4 33.49 10.48 -1.53
CA TYR A 4 33.92 9.26 -0.87
C TYR A 4 33.74 8.06 -1.82
N LYS A 5 34.60 7.05 -1.69
CA LYS A 5 34.49 5.82 -2.47
C LYS A 5 33.19 5.11 -2.06
N ILE A 6 32.32 4.89 -3.04
CA ILE A 6 31.13 4.06 -2.85
C ILE A 6 31.58 2.60 -2.73
N GLN A 7 31.08 1.88 -1.73
CA GLN A 7 31.47 0.49 -1.46
C GLN A 7 30.92 -0.49 -2.51
N TYR A 8 29.69 -0.28 -2.97
CA TYR A 8 29.03 -1.09 -3.99
C TYR A 8 28.39 -0.20 -5.06
N PRO A 9 28.54 -0.51 -6.36
CA PRO A 9 27.86 0.26 -7.39
C PRO A 9 26.35 0.08 -7.28
N ALA A 10 25.57 1.07 -7.74
CA ALA A 10 24.11 0.97 -7.74
C ALA A 10 23.60 -0.25 -8.52
N SER A 11 24.35 -0.74 -9.51
CA SER A 11 24.03 -1.97 -10.25
C SER A 11 24.06 -3.25 -9.40
N ALA A 12 24.64 -3.20 -8.19
CA ALA A 12 24.59 -4.31 -7.23
C ALA A 12 23.32 -4.28 -6.36
N TYR A 13 22.48 -3.25 -6.47
CA TYR A 13 21.27 -3.11 -5.69
C TYR A 13 20.09 -3.74 -6.44
N THR A 14 19.09 -4.18 -5.68
CA THR A 14 17.80 -4.60 -6.22
C THR A 14 16.83 -3.42 -6.23
N PHE A 15 16.28 -3.12 -7.40
CA PHE A 15 15.22 -2.12 -7.59
C PHE A 15 13.95 -2.83 -8.07
N PRO A 16 13.03 -3.17 -7.16
CA PRO A 16 11.76 -3.80 -7.54
C PRO A 16 10.99 -2.90 -8.52
N ARG A 17 10.35 -3.53 -9.51
CA ARG A 17 9.55 -2.83 -10.54
C ARG A 17 8.04 -3.06 -10.38
N GLU A 18 7.68 -4.02 -9.55
CA GLU A 18 6.31 -4.45 -9.31
C GLU A 18 5.98 -4.26 -7.83
N ALA A 19 4.69 -4.15 -7.54
CA ALA A 19 4.19 -3.99 -6.19
C ALA A 19 2.94 -4.85 -6.02
N TYR A 20 3.13 -6.08 -5.55
CA TYR A 20 2.04 -7.01 -5.26
C TYR A 20 1.85 -7.12 -3.75
N ILE A 21 0.61 -7.02 -3.32
CA ILE A 21 0.19 -7.17 -1.93
C ILE A 21 0.47 -8.61 -1.51
N HIS A 22 1.13 -8.80 -0.38
CA HIS A 22 1.20 -10.06 0.33
C HIS A 22 0.09 -10.13 1.40
N GLN A 23 0.00 -9.10 2.24
CA GLN A 23 -0.94 -9.02 3.35
C GLN A 23 -1.32 -7.56 3.62
N VAL A 24 -2.52 -7.36 4.16
CA VAL A 24 -2.99 -6.07 4.68
C VAL A 24 -3.45 -6.24 6.12
N SER A 25 -3.18 -5.24 6.96
CA SER A 25 -3.72 -5.12 8.31
C SER A 25 -3.97 -3.65 8.65
N PHE A 26 -4.76 -3.41 9.68
CA PHE A 26 -5.11 -2.05 10.11
C PHE A 26 -4.76 -1.88 11.59
N ASP A 27 -4.29 -0.70 11.94
CA ASP A 27 -4.30 -0.22 13.32
C ASP A 27 -5.15 1.07 13.43
N GLU A 28 -4.99 1.82 14.50
CA GLU A 28 -5.75 3.06 14.71
C GLU A 28 -5.30 4.21 13.79
N GLU A 29 -4.07 4.17 13.28
CA GLU A 29 -3.43 5.26 12.53
C GLU A 29 -3.16 4.92 11.06
N TYR A 30 -2.91 3.65 10.72
CA TYR A 30 -2.39 3.22 9.43
C TYR A 30 -3.11 2.00 8.85
N ILE A 31 -3.17 2.00 7.51
CA ILE A 31 -3.29 0.82 6.68
C ILE A 31 -1.87 0.29 6.47
N GLN A 32 -1.60 -0.91 6.96
CA GLN A 32 -0.32 -1.56 6.83
C GLN A 32 -0.39 -2.56 5.68
N VAL A 33 0.50 -2.41 4.70
CA VAL A 33 0.57 -3.30 3.52
C VAL A 33 1.95 -3.92 3.44
N GLU A 34 2.00 -5.25 3.50
CA GLU A 34 3.21 -6.01 3.20
C GLU A 34 3.19 -6.37 1.71
N LEU A 35 4.30 -6.13 1.00
CA LEU A 35 4.45 -6.51 -0.41
C LEU A 35 5.24 -7.81 -0.55
N THR A 36 5.00 -8.53 -1.63
CA THR A 36 5.69 -9.82 -1.92
C THR A 36 7.20 -9.67 -2.12
N ASP A 37 7.69 -8.45 -2.37
CA ASP A 37 9.11 -8.12 -2.50
C ASP A 37 9.78 -7.72 -1.17
N GLY A 38 9.04 -7.82 -0.05
CA GLY A 38 9.54 -7.54 1.30
C GLY A 38 9.41 -6.08 1.74
N ARG A 39 8.92 -5.17 0.89
CA ARG A 39 8.59 -3.80 1.32
C ARG A 39 7.37 -3.81 2.24
N LYS A 40 7.35 -2.88 3.20
CA LYS A 40 6.17 -2.58 4.03
C LYS A 40 5.78 -1.12 3.84
N LEU A 41 4.50 -0.88 3.59
CA LEU A 41 3.92 0.46 3.49
C LEU A 41 3.05 0.71 4.70
N PHE A 42 3.15 1.91 5.25
CA PHE A 42 2.26 2.43 6.29
C PHE A 42 1.55 3.63 5.69
N ILE A 43 0.32 3.41 5.21
CA ILE A 43 -0.50 4.44 4.58
C ILE A 43 -1.39 5.03 5.68
N PRO A 44 -1.30 6.32 6.00
CA PRO A 44 -2.12 6.91 7.05
C PRO A 44 -3.62 6.76 6.75
N LEU A 45 -4.40 6.27 7.71
CA LEU A 45 -5.85 6.06 7.54
C LEU A 45 -6.57 7.35 7.17
N TRP A 46 -6.15 8.50 7.73
CA TRP A 46 -6.75 9.81 7.44
C TRP A 46 -6.58 10.27 5.99
N TRP A 47 -5.73 9.62 5.18
CA TRP A 47 -5.68 9.86 3.74
C TRP A 47 -6.88 9.27 2.98
N VAL A 48 -7.58 8.31 3.59
CA VAL A 48 -8.75 7.63 3.03
C VAL A 48 -9.94 7.85 3.96
N PRO A 49 -10.69 8.96 3.80
CA PRO A 49 -11.72 9.37 4.75
C PRO A 49 -12.78 8.30 5.04
N THR A 50 -13.16 7.49 4.05
CA THR A 50 -14.13 6.40 4.22
C THR A 50 -13.64 5.38 5.25
N LEU A 51 -12.38 4.97 5.16
CA LEU A 51 -11.77 3.99 6.07
C LEU A 51 -11.49 4.62 7.44
N TYR A 52 -11.01 5.87 7.47
CA TYR A 52 -10.73 6.59 8.72
C TYR A 52 -11.96 6.67 9.64
N ASN A 53 -13.13 6.97 9.07
CA ASN A 53 -14.38 7.10 9.83
C ASN A 53 -15.11 5.77 10.05
N ALA A 54 -14.68 4.68 9.41
CA ALA A 54 -15.29 3.38 9.57
C ALA A 54 -14.84 2.69 10.87
N PRO A 55 -15.71 1.88 11.51
CA PRO A 55 -15.32 0.98 12.60
C PRO A 55 -14.21 0.00 12.17
N PRO A 56 -13.31 -0.42 13.08
CA PRO A 56 -12.22 -1.35 12.76
C PRO A 56 -12.69 -2.65 12.08
N GLU A 57 -13.81 -3.22 12.52
CA GLU A 57 -14.39 -4.44 11.97
C GLU A 57 -14.88 -4.30 10.52
N GLU A 58 -15.14 -3.08 10.05
CA GLU A 58 -15.52 -2.82 8.67
C GLU A 58 -14.29 -2.74 7.76
N ARG A 59 -13.17 -2.21 8.28
CA ARG A 59 -11.89 -2.13 7.56
C ARG A 59 -11.37 -3.53 7.23
N GLU A 60 -11.58 -4.51 8.11
CA GLU A 60 -11.17 -5.91 7.93
C GLU A 60 -11.97 -6.69 6.86
N LYS A 61 -13.07 -6.14 6.33
CA LYS A 61 -13.94 -6.81 5.33
C LYS A 61 -13.48 -6.62 3.88
N TYR A 62 -12.21 -6.30 3.70
CA TYR A 62 -11.62 -6.09 2.38
C TYR A 62 -11.36 -7.40 1.64
N GLU A 63 -11.18 -7.31 0.33
CA GLU A 63 -10.62 -8.35 -0.51
C GLU A 63 -9.41 -7.82 -1.28
N ILE A 64 -8.40 -8.67 -1.49
CA ILE A 64 -7.30 -8.38 -2.41
C ILE A 64 -7.72 -8.87 -3.78
N ASN A 65 -7.64 -8.00 -4.79
CA ASN A 65 -8.00 -8.38 -6.16
C ASN A 65 -7.09 -9.50 -6.72
N GLN A 66 -7.51 -10.13 -7.81
CA GLN A 66 -6.76 -11.27 -8.38
C GLN A 66 -5.32 -10.93 -8.79
N SER A 67 -5.07 -9.71 -9.29
CA SER A 67 -3.72 -9.24 -9.63
C SER A 67 -2.88 -8.82 -8.42
N ARG A 68 -3.46 -8.84 -7.21
CA ARG A 68 -2.85 -8.43 -5.94
C ARG A 68 -2.30 -7.00 -5.96
N THR A 69 -2.92 -6.11 -6.72
CA THR A 69 -2.51 -4.70 -6.84
C THR A 69 -3.46 -3.73 -6.16
N MET A 70 -4.64 -4.22 -5.74
CA MET A 70 -5.69 -3.40 -5.13
C MET A 70 -6.31 -4.08 -3.90
N ILE A 71 -6.73 -3.24 -2.96
CA ILE A 71 -7.57 -3.59 -1.81
C ILE A 71 -8.97 -3.07 -2.10
N ILE A 72 -9.99 -3.90 -1.96
CA ILE A 72 -11.36 -3.57 -2.37
C ILE A 72 -12.31 -3.82 -1.20
N TRP A 73 -13.16 -2.84 -0.91
CA TRP A 73 -14.30 -2.99 -0.01
C TRP A 73 -15.59 -3.00 -0.82
N ASP A 74 -16.30 -4.13 -0.77
CA ASP A 74 -17.57 -4.32 -1.47
C ASP A 74 -18.74 -3.86 -0.58
N PRO A 75 -19.56 -2.87 -1.01
CA PRO A 75 -20.72 -2.43 -0.26
C PRO A 75 -21.80 -3.51 -0.09
N ALA A 76 -21.74 -4.63 -0.82
CA ALA A 76 -22.59 -5.79 -0.57
C ALA A 76 -22.17 -6.59 0.68
N LYS A 77 -20.93 -6.41 1.18
CA LYS A 77 -20.35 -7.16 2.30
C LYS A 77 -20.08 -6.28 3.54
N CYS A 78 -19.95 -4.96 3.35
CA CYS A 78 -19.64 -4.00 4.39
C CYS A 78 -20.24 -2.62 4.09
N SER A 79 -20.05 -1.67 5.01
CA SER A 79 -20.50 -0.27 4.89
C SER A 79 -19.56 0.63 4.07
N ILE A 80 -18.39 0.12 3.70
CA ILE A 80 -17.37 0.82 2.90
C ILE A 80 -17.60 0.50 1.42
N ASN A 81 -17.47 1.51 0.55
CA ASN A 81 -17.45 1.37 -0.91
C ASN A 81 -16.23 2.11 -1.44
N ASP A 82 -15.09 1.43 -1.47
CA ASP A 82 -13.80 2.05 -1.82
C ASP A 82 -12.83 1.02 -2.40
N GLU A 83 -11.86 1.51 -3.17
CA GLU A 83 -10.79 0.70 -3.73
C GLU A 83 -9.45 1.45 -3.64
N LEU A 84 -8.42 0.77 -3.16
CA LEU A 84 -7.09 1.36 -3.01
C LEU A 84 -6.09 0.63 -3.89
N ARG A 85 -5.52 1.34 -4.86
CA ARG A 85 -4.44 0.84 -5.70
C ARG A 85 -3.08 1.14 -5.06
N ILE A 86 -2.29 0.11 -4.80
CA ILE A 86 -1.00 0.26 -4.09
C ILE A 86 0.00 1.15 -4.83
N ALA A 87 -0.02 1.13 -6.16
CA ALA A 87 0.88 1.95 -6.97
C ALA A 87 0.72 3.46 -6.70
N ASP A 88 -0.46 3.91 -6.31
CA ASP A 88 -0.75 5.33 -6.05
C ASP A 88 0.01 5.85 -4.82
N TYR A 89 0.47 4.95 -3.95
CA TYR A 89 1.25 5.26 -2.74
C TYR A 89 2.76 5.02 -2.89
N LEU A 90 3.25 4.60 -4.06
CA LEU A 90 4.66 4.28 -4.32
C LEU A 90 5.38 5.29 -5.20
N GLY A 91 4.64 6.13 -5.93
CA GLY A 91 5.15 7.23 -6.74
C GLY A 91 5.90 6.83 -8.02
N PRO A 92 6.23 7.82 -8.88
CA PRO A 92 5.68 9.17 -8.87
C PRO A 92 4.26 9.19 -9.45
N TYR A 93 3.44 10.10 -8.94
CA TYR A 93 2.10 10.40 -9.43
C TYR A 93 2.20 11.17 -10.76
N GLU A 94 1.85 10.53 -11.88
CA GLU A 94 1.49 11.27 -13.10
C GLU A 94 0.03 11.73 -12.94
N LYS A 95 -0.18 13.03 -12.79
CA LYS A 95 -1.51 13.64 -12.87
C LYS A 95 -2.12 13.31 -14.23
N PHE A 96 -3.27 12.66 -14.24
CA PHE A 96 -4.20 12.72 -15.38
C PHE A 96 -4.92 14.07 -15.39
#